data_AF-A0A7J7NQZ1-F1
#
_entry.id   AF-A0A7J7NQZ1-F1
#
_cell.length_a   1.000
_cell.length_b   1.000
_cell.length_c   1.000
_cell.angle_alpha   90.00
_cell.angle_beta   90.00
_cell.angle_gamma   90.00
#
_symmetry.space_group_name_H-M   'P 1'
#
loop_
_entity.id
_entity.type
_entity.pdbx_description
1 polymer ?
#
loop_
_entity_poly.entity_id
_entity_poly.type
_entity_poly.pdbx_seq_one_letter_code
_entity_poly.pdbx_strand_id
1 'polypeptide(L)'
;MAYPHVSGVDVLLKGAYTDWSLAAIQLAMMTTTNPLENTNNLILDVEFSRPATGLDMGVGQIGPNKVLNLELIYDAGVQDYVYYICSLNFTREQFLTIVRSSSYNCFNPSSHLNYPTFIALFSESSLTTQEFKRAVKNVGDGSFTYSVELT
;
A
#
# COMPACT_ATOMS: atom_id res chain seq x y z
N MET A 1 9.05 14.93 -11.75
CA MET A 1 8.21 14.57 -12.91
C MET A 1 7.32 13.35 -12.66
N ALA A 2 7.72 12.32 -11.90
CA ALA A 2 6.86 11.15 -11.64
C ALA A 2 5.59 11.46 -10.81
N TYR A 3 5.72 12.21 -9.72
CA TYR A 3 4.59 12.58 -8.84
C TYR A 3 3.35 13.11 -9.58
N PRO A 4 3.43 14.16 -10.44
CA PRO A 4 2.24 14.66 -11.14
C PRO A 4 1.60 13.66 -12.10
N HIS A 5 2.34 12.68 -12.62
CA HIS A 5 1.75 11.61 -13.43
C HIS A 5 0.90 10.68 -12.55
N VAL A 6 1.43 10.26 -11.40
CA VAL A 6 0.68 9.43 -10.44
C VAL A 6 -0.55 10.17 -9.93
N SER A 7 -0.42 11.44 -9.54
CA SER A 7 -1.57 12.25 -9.10
C SER A 7 -2.63 12.44 -10.20
N GLY A 8 -2.22 12.55 -11.47
CA GLY A 8 -3.15 12.60 -12.59
C GLY A 8 -3.96 11.30 -12.73
N VAL A 9 -3.29 10.15 -12.58
CA VAL A 9 -3.95 8.84 -12.59
C VAL A 9 -4.89 8.68 -11.38
N ASP A 10 -4.46 9.09 -10.19
CA ASP A 10 -5.30 9.07 -8.98
C ASP A 10 -6.62 9.81 -9.19
N VAL A 11 -6.57 11.02 -9.77
CA VAL A 11 -7.78 11.83 -10.02
C VAL A 11 -8.69 11.15 -11.04
N LEU A 12 -8.14 10.56 -12.10
CA LEU A 12 -8.92 9.82 -13.10
C LEU A 12 -9.62 8.60 -12.47
N LEU A 13 -8.90 7.84 -11.66
CA LEU A 13 -9.46 6.69 -10.94
C LEU A 13 -10.51 7.11 -9.91
N LYS A 14 -10.31 8.24 -9.22
CA LYS A 14 -11.33 8.77 -8.30
C LYS A 14 -12.60 9.21 -9.03
N GLY A 15 -12.48 9.70 -10.26
CA GLY A 15 -13.61 9.98 -11.13
C GLY A 15 -14.36 8.72 -11.58
N ALA A 16 -13.64 7.63 -11.86
CA ALA A 16 -14.23 6.34 -12.25
C ALA A 16 -14.83 5.55 -11.07
N TYR A 17 -14.20 5.63 -9.90
CA TYR A 17 -14.58 4.92 -8.67
C TYR A 17 -14.91 5.91 -7.56
N THR A 18 -16.05 6.58 -7.68
CA THR A 18 -16.46 7.64 -6.74
C THR A 18 -16.59 7.15 -5.30
N ASP A 19 -16.99 5.90 -5.12
CA ASP A 19 -17.28 5.31 -3.80
C ASP A 19 -16.03 4.75 -3.11
N TRP A 20 -14.93 4.61 -3.83
CA TRP A 20 -13.68 4.12 -3.26
C TRP A 20 -13.03 5.19 -2.38
N SER A 21 -12.46 4.76 -1.25
CA SER A 21 -11.63 5.63 -0.44
C SER A 21 -10.38 6.05 -1.23
N LEU A 22 -9.73 7.14 -0.83
CA LEU A 22 -8.46 7.53 -1.47
C LEU A 22 -7.38 6.46 -1.24
N ALA A 23 -7.39 5.82 -0.08
CA ALA A 23 -6.51 4.69 0.21
C ALA A 23 -6.80 3.52 -0.75
N ALA A 24 -8.05 3.12 -0.93
CA ALA A 24 -8.42 2.04 -1.86
C ALA A 24 -7.87 2.28 -3.27
N ILE A 25 -7.97 3.50 -3.80
CA ILE A 25 -7.41 3.85 -5.12
C ILE A 25 -5.89 3.72 -5.12
N GLN A 26 -5.21 4.29 -4.12
CA GLN A 26 -3.76 4.20 -4.00
C GLN A 26 -3.30 2.73 -3.93
N LEU A 27 -3.96 1.92 -3.10
CA LEU A 27 -3.59 0.52 -2.91
C LEU A 27 -3.92 -0.33 -4.14
N ALA A 28 -5.00 -0.02 -4.86
CA ALA A 28 -5.35 -0.63 -6.14
C ALA A 28 -4.31 -0.34 -7.23
N MET A 29 -3.80 0.89 -7.30
CA MET A 29 -2.68 1.20 -8.19
C MET A 29 -1.43 0.38 -7.82
N MET A 30 -1.18 0.17 -6.53
CA MET A 30 -0.03 -0.61 -6.08
C MET A 30 -0.11 -2.09 -6.46
N THR A 31 -1.27 -2.73 -6.36
CA THR A 31 -1.43 -4.15 -6.69
C THR A 31 -1.46 -4.45 -8.20
N THR A 32 -1.51 -3.40 -9.03
CA THR A 32 -1.60 -3.51 -10.50
C THR A 32 -0.36 -3.01 -11.22
N THR A 33 0.68 -2.63 -10.48
CA THR A 33 1.97 -2.25 -11.07
C THR A 33 2.63 -3.43 -11.78
N ASN A 34 3.61 -3.11 -12.63
CA ASN A 34 4.45 -4.08 -13.29
C ASN A 34 5.90 -3.94 -12.79
N PRO A 35 6.49 -4.98 -12.17
CA PRO A 35 7.90 -4.96 -11.82
C PRO A 35 8.82 -5.23 -13.02
N LEU A 36 8.25 -5.54 -14.20
CA LEU A 36 8.98 -5.85 -15.42
C LEU A 36 9.06 -4.63 -16.35
N GLU A 37 10.18 -4.52 -17.06
CA GLU A 37 10.34 -3.59 -18.17
C GLU A 37 9.76 -4.15 -19.48
N ASN A 38 9.85 -3.37 -20.56
CA ASN A 38 9.28 -3.71 -21.87
C ASN A 38 9.88 -4.97 -22.52
N THR A 39 11.04 -5.44 -22.06
CA THR A 39 11.69 -6.69 -22.51
C THR A 39 11.28 -7.91 -21.69
N ASN A 40 10.33 -7.75 -20.75
CA ASN A 40 9.92 -8.76 -19.74
C ASN A 40 11.02 -9.16 -18.75
N ASN A 41 12.10 -8.37 -18.65
CA ASN A 41 13.08 -8.49 -17.57
C ASN A 41 12.65 -7.66 -16.35
N LEU A 42 13.24 -7.92 -15.18
CA LEU A 42 13.06 -7.06 -14.00
C LEU A 42 13.59 -5.66 -14.31
N ILE A 43 12.87 -4.63 -13.85
CA ILE A 43 13.34 -3.24 -13.89
C ILE A 43 14.69 -3.17 -13.17
N LEU A 44 15.65 -2.45 -13.77
CA LEU A 44 16.99 -2.30 -13.23
C LEU A 44 17.17 -0.96 -12.50
N ASP A 45 17.91 -1.02 -11.40
CA ASP A 45 18.57 0.12 -10.81
C ASP A 45 19.76 0.51 -11.69
N VAL A 46 19.67 1.70 -12.31
CA VAL A 46 20.64 2.17 -13.31
C VAL A 46 22.02 2.43 -12.70
N GLU A 47 22.09 2.84 -11.44
CA GLU A 47 23.35 3.16 -10.78
C GLU A 47 24.18 1.90 -10.52
N PHE A 48 23.52 0.85 -10.03
CA PHE A 48 24.18 -0.38 -9.60
C PHE A 48 24.07 -1.52 -10.63
N SER A 49 23.33 -1.33 -11.72
CA SER A 49 23.09 -2.33 -12.76
C SER A 49 22.58 -3.67 -12.20
N ARG A 50 21.67 -3.61 -11.23
CA ARG A 50 21.04 -4.76 -10.56
C ARG A 50 19.52 -4.66 -10.65
N PRO A 51 18.76 -5.76 -10.45
CA PRO A 51 17.32 -5.67 -10.29
C PRO A 51 16.93 -4.65 -9.20
N ALA A 52 16.01 -3.75 -9.54
CA ALA A 52 15.43 -2.80 -8.62
C ALA A 52 14.62 -3.55 -7.55
N THR A 53 14.81 -3.16 -6.30
CA THR A 53 14.14 -3.74 -5.15
C THR A 53 12.88 -2.94 -4.79
N GLY A 54 12.13 -3.46 -3.82
CA GLY A 54 11.01 -2.74 -3.22
C GLY A 54 11.39 -1.39 -2.60
N LEU A 55 12.66 -1.20 -2.23
CA LEU A 55 13.17 0.07 -1.72
C LEU A 55 13.53 1.07 -2.82
N ASP A 56 13.82 0.57 -4.03
CA ASP A 56 14.23 1.39 -5.18
C ASP A 56 13.00 1.92 -5.93
N MET A 57 11.98 1.06 -6.14
CA MET A 57 10.81 1.37 -6.98
C MET A 57 9.44 1.04 -6.34
N GLY A 58 9.42 0.65 -5.07
CA GLY A 58 8.19 0.14 -4.44
C GLY A 58 7.72 -1.14 -5.13
N VAL A 59 6.46 -1.14 -5.57
CA VAL A 59 5.83 -2.29 -6.24
C VAL A 59 6.07 -2.33 -7.76
N GLY A 60 6.73 -1.31 -8.33
CA GLY A 60 7.07 -1.23 -9.75
C GLY A 60 6.34 -0.13 -10.51
N GLN A 61 6.33 -0.25 -11.85
CA GLN A 61 5.79 0.76 -12.76
C GLN A 61 4.26 0.75 -12.76
N ILE A 62 3.63 1.93 -12.66
CA ILE A 62 2.17 2.05 -12.67
C ILE A 62 1.54 1.53 -13.96
N GLY A 63 0.46 0.75 -13.84
CA GLY A 63 -0.33 0.23 -14.95
C GLY A 63 -1.79 0.69 -14.88
N PRO A 64 -2.12 1.95 -15.25
CA PRO A 64 -3.43 2.55 -14.98
C PRO A 64 -4.64 1.73 -15.47
N ASN A 65 -4.54 1.16 -16.66
CA ASN A 65 -5.64 0.39 -17.27
C ASN A 65 -5.91 -0.94 -16.55
N LYS A 66 -4.94 -1.49 -15.81
CA LYS A 66 -5.14 -2.74 -15.05
C LYS A 66 -6.02 -2.51 -13.82
N VAL A 67 -6.01 -1.30 -13.26
CA VAL A 67 -6.87 -0.91 -12.13
C VAL A 67 -8.35 -1.05 -12.49
N LEU A 68 -8.70 -0.77 -13.75
CA LEU A 68 -10.09 -0.79 -14.22
C LEU A 68 -10.76 -2.18 -14.14
N ASN A 69 -9.96 -3.24 -14.02
CA ASN A 69 -10.44 -4.63 -13.99
C ASN A 69 -10.05 -5.32 -12.68
N LEU A 70 -9.83 -4.57 -11.59
CA LEU A 70 -9.55 -5.15 -10.29
C LEU A 70 -10.81 -5.76 -9.67
N GLU A 71 -10.66 -6.97 -9.16
CA GLU A 71 -11.69 -7.67 -8.41
C GLU A 71 -11.42 -7.66 -6.90
N LEU A 72 -10.18 -7.36 -6.50
CA LEU A 72 -9.73 -7.35 -5.11
C LEU A 72 -9.01 -6.06 -4.79
N ILE A 73 -9.35 -5.44 -3.66
CA ILE A 73 -8.66 -4.25 -3.17
C ILE A 73 -8.29 -4.38 -1.71
N TYR A 74 -7.20 -3.72 -1.33
CA TYR A 74 -6.93 -3.37 0.04
C TYR A 74 -7.57 -2.01 0.31
N ASP A 75 -8.15 -1.84 1.49
CA ASP A 75 -8.74 -0.57 1.91
C ASP A 75 -8.28 -0.26 3.34
N ALA A 76 -8.13 1.02 3.63
CA ALA A 76 -7.75 1.55 4.93
C ALA A 76 -8.46 2.90 5.15
N GLY A 77 -9.20 2.99 6.24
CA GLY A 77 -9.88 4.21 6.65
C GLY A 77 -8.95 5.14 7.43
N VAL A 78 -9.40 6.38 7.62
CA VAL A 78 -8.69 7.38 8.46
C VAL A 78 -8.39 6.83 9.86
N GLN A 79 -9.34 6.07 10.43
CA GLN A 79 -9.19 5.50 11.76
C GLN A 79 -8.07 4.44 11.84
N ASP A 80 -7.80 3.70 10.75
CA ASP A 80 -6.71 2.72 10.70
C ASP A 80 -5.34 3.42 10.76
N TYR A 81 -5.21 4.55 10.05
CA TYR A 81 -4.02 5.40 10.15
C TYR A 81 -3.85 6.02 11.53
N VAL A 82 -4.95 6.43 12.18
CA VAL A 82 -4.90 6.91 13.57
C VAL A 82 -4.40 5.82 14.50
N TYR A 83 -4.92 4.59 14.41
CA TYR A 83 -4.45 3.45 15.20
C TYR A 83 -2.98 3.11 14.94
N TYR A 84 -2.54 3.22 13.67
CA TYR A 84 -1.14 3.07 13.30
C TYR A 84 -0.25 4.12 13.95
N ILE A 85 -0.59 5.40 13.82
CA ILE A 85 0.17 6.50 14.43
C ILE A 85 0.21 6.35 15.96
N CYS A 86 -0.89 5.92 16.59
CA CYS A 86 -0.92 5.64 18.03
C CYS A 86 0.06 4.53 18.44
N SER A 87 0.33 3.54 17.57
CA SER A 87 1.28 2.46 17.85
C SER A 87 2.75 2.88 17.79
N LEU A 88 3.06 4.05 17.23
CA LEU A 88 4.41 4.59 17.10
C LEU A 88 4.96 5.19 18.41
N ASN A 89 4.20 5.14 19.51
CA ASN A 89 4.58 5.64 20.83
C ASN A 89 4.98 7.13 20.86
N PHE A 90 4.34 7.96 20.01
CA PHE A 90 4.51 9.41 20.04
C PHE A 90 3.94 10.03 21.31
N THR A 91 4.49 11.18 21.71
CA THR A 91 3.87 12.00 22.77
C THR A 91 2.52 12.54 22.32
N ARG A 92 1.66 12.94 23.27
CA ARG A 92 0.34 13.51 22.93
C ARG A 92 0.46 14.76 22.05
N GLU A 93 1.46 15.60 22.28
CA GLU A 93 1.71 16.80 21.48
C GLU A 93 2.11 16.46 20.04
N GLN A 94 3.00 15.48 19.86
CA GLN A 94 3.40 14.99 18.54
C GLN A 94 2.22 14.36 17.80
N PHE A 95 1.43 13.53 18.48
CA PHE A 95 0.22 12.94 17.91
C PHE A 95 -0.76 14.01 17.44
N LEU A 96 -1.04 15.01 18.27
CA LEU A 96 -1.96 16.11 17.92
C LEU A 96 -1.39 16.98 16.77
N THR A 97 -0.07 17.10 16.66
CA THR A 97 0.57 17.80 15.54
C THR A 97 0.35 17.06 14.21
N ILE A 98 0.39 15.73 14.22
CA ILE A 98 0.22 14.89 13.03
C ILE A 98 -1.27 14.77 12.66
N VAL A 99 -2.10 14.32 13.60
CA VAL A 99 -3.51 14.00 13.37
C VAL A 99 -4.37 15.27 13.30
N ARG A 100 -3.91 16.37 13.91
CA ARG A 100 -4.56 17.70 13.89
C ARG A 100 -6.00 17.71 14.41
N SER A 101 -6.39 16.70 15.17
CA SER A 101 -7.70 16.63 15.81
C SER A 101 -7.59 15.99 17.19
N SER A 102 -8.20 16.64 18.18
CA SER A 102 -8.33 16.14 19.54
C SER A 102 -9.44 15.11 19.70
N SER A 103 -10.32 14.94 18.71
CA SER A 103 -11.43 13.98 18.73
C SER A 103 -10.97 12.52 18.71
N TYR A 104 -9.77 12.27 18.17
CA TYR A 104 -9.19 10.95 18.10
C TYR A 104 -8.45 10.58 19.39
N ASN A 105 -8.70 9.36 19.84
CA ASN A 105 -8.07 8.75 20.99
C ASN A 105 -7.28 7.50 20.55
N CYS A 106 -6.31 7.11 21.39
CA CYS A 106 -5.47 5.94 21.15
C CYS A 106 -5.92 4.75 22.01
N PHE A 107 -7.22 4.48 22.12
CA PHE A 107 -7.70 3.35 22.93
C PHE A 107 -7.29 1.99 22.37
N ASN A 108 -7.23 1.86 21.03
CA ASN A 108 -6.88 0.61 20.34
C ASN A 108 -5.74 0.84 19.34
N PRO A 109 -4.48 1.07 19.79
CA PRO A 109 -3.34 1.19 18.89
C PRO A 109 -3.11 -0.12 18.12
N SER A 110 -2.74 -0.02 16.85
CA SER A 110 -2.43 -1.17 16.00
C SER A 110 -1.30 -0.84 15.04
N SER A 111 -0.21 -1.61 15.07
CA SER A 111 0.88 -1.47 14.09
C SER A 111 0.56 -2.13 12.74
N HIS A 112 -0.56 -2.84 12.63
CA HIS A 112 -0.97 -3.54 11.42
C HIS A 112 -1.87 -2.64 10.56
N LEU A 113 -1.25 -1.84 9.70
CA LEU A 113 -1.96 -1.15 8.63
C LEU A 113 -2.26 -2.13 7.48
N ASN A 114 -3.47 -2.08 6.92
CA ASN A 114 -3.89 -2.94 5.82
C ASN A 114 -3.30 -2.49 4.47
N TYR A 115 -1.99 -2.66 4.32
CA TYR A 115 -1.21 -2.12 3.20
C TYR A 115 -0.75 -3.27 2.26
N PRO A 116 -0.79 -3.12 0.93
CA PRO A 116 -0.53 -4.20 -0.03
C PRO A 116 0.94 -4.59 -0.17
N THR A 117 1.82 -4.07 0.70
CA THR A 117 3.23 -4.44 0.74
C THR A 117 3.63 -4.91 2.13
N PHE A 118 4.74 -5.62 2.16
CA PHE A 118 5.30 -6.22 3.36
C PHE A 118 6.77 -5.80 3.45
N ILE A 119 7.17 -5.33 4.63
CA ILE A 119 8.56 -5.05 4.95
C ILE A 119 8.87 -5.74 6.26
N ALA A 120 9.87 -6.61 6.24
CA ALA A 120 10.36 -7.29 7.42
C ALA A 120 11.74 -6.77 7.78
N LEU A 121 11.90 -6.30 9.02
CA LEU A 121 13.14 -5.73 9.52
C LEU A 121 13.75 -6.68 10.53
N PHE A 122 14.98 -7.09 10.28
CA PHE A 122 15.70 -8.03 11.14
C PHE A 122 16.95 -7.35 11.70
N SER A 123 17.24 -7.62 12.97
CA SER A 123 18.55 -7.30 13.57
C SER A 123 19.42 -8.55 13.47
N GLU A 124 20.72 -8.38 13.21
CA GLU A 124 21.70 -9.48 13.10
C GLU A 124 21.76 -10.39 14.34
N SER A 125 21.23 -9.92 15.47
CA SER A 125 21.38 -10.54 16.79
C SER A 125 20.30 -11.59 17.15
N SER A 126 19.23 -11.76 16.37
CA SER A 126 18.22 -12.79 16.69
C SER A 126 17.41 -13.26 15.48
N LEU A 127 17.07 -14.56 15.46
CA LEU A 127 16.05 -15.11 14.58
C LEU A 127 14.68 -14.61 15.06
N THR A 128 14.14 -13.64 14.33
CA THR A 128 12.81 -13.07 14.60
C THR A 128 11.84 -13.53 13.53
N THR A 129 10.63 -13.92 13.94
CA THR A 129 9.52 -14.17 13.02
C THR A 129 8.61 -12.95 13.04
N GLN A 130 8.20 -12.48 11.86
CA GLN A 130 7.25 -11.37 11.74
C GLN A 130 5.98 -11.84 11.04
N GLU A 131 4.84 -11.60 11.67
CA GLU A 131 3.52 -11.92 11.14
C GLU A 131 2.83 -10.66 10.61
N PHE A 132 2.20 -10.78 9.44
CA PHE A 132 1.47 -9.69 8.81
C PHE A 132 0.02 -10.08 8.60
N LYS A 133 -0.89 -9.36 9.25
CA LYS A 133 -2.33 -9.49 9.01
C LYS A 133 -2.78 -8.53 7.93
N ARG A 134 -3.54 -9.04 6.97
CA ARG A 134 -4.15 -8.28 5.87
C ARG A 134 -5.59 -8.68 5.66
N ALA A 135 -6.39 -7.74 5.18
CA ALA A 135 -7.77 -7.95 4.79
C ALA A 135 -7.95 -7.43 3.36
N VAL A 136 -8.53 -8.27 2.50
CA VAL A 136 -8.79 -7.91 1.11
C VAL A 136 -10.30 -7.90 0.90
N LYS A 137 -10.79 -6.90 0.17
CA LYS A 137 -12.21 -6.73 -0.15
C LYS A 137 -12.45 -7.11 -1.61
N ASN A 138 -13.44 -7.97 -1.84
CA ASN A 138 -13.96 -8.23 -3.18
C ASN A 138 -14.79 -7.03 -3.66
N VAL A 139 -14.43 -6.52 -4.83
CA VAL A 139 -15.10 -5.42 -5.55
C VAL A 139 -15.58 -5.84 -6.94
N GLY A 140 -15.35 -7.10 -7.33
CA GLY A 140 -15.86 -7.67 -8.56
C GLY A 140 -17.32 -8.11 -8.45
N ASP A 141 -17.99 -8.24 -9.60
CA ASP A 141 -19.36 -8.72 -9.68
C ASP A 141 -19.39 -10.25 -9.53
N GLY A 142 -19.62 -10.72 -8.31
CA GLY A 142 -19.85 -12.14 -8.02
C GLY A 142 -19.01 -12.71 -6.89
N SER A 143 -19.11 -14.03 -6.72
CA SER A 143 -18.31 -14.77 -5.74
C SER A 143 -17.16 -15.46 -6.45
N PHE A 144 -15.93 -15.13 -6.04
CA PHE A 144 -14.71 -15.69 -6.60
C PHE A 144 -13.90 -16.38 -5.51
N THR A 145 -13.12 -17.39 -5.91
CA THR A 145 -12.13 -18.04 -5.05
C THR A 145 -10.75 -17.78 -5.63
N TYR A 146 -9.86 -17.23 -4.81
CA TYR A 146 -8.48 -16.91 -5.20
C TYR A 146 -7.51 -17.86 -4.51
N SER A 147 -6.48 -18.30 -5.24
CA SER A 147 -5.36 -19.05 -4.70
C SER A 147 -4.17 -18.11 -4.54
N VAL A 148 -3.47 -18.21 -3.40
CA VAL A 148 -2.25 -17.44 -3.16
C VAL A 148 -1.06 -18.21 -3.72
N GLU A 149 -0.27 -17.54 -4.56
CA GLU A 149 1.01 -18.04 -5.05
C GLU A 149 2.15 -17.30 -4.34
N LEU A 150 3.14 -18.04 -3.87
CA LEU A 150 4.37 -17.52 -3.28
C LEU A 150 5.51 -17.85 -4.25
N THR A 151 5.99 -16.83 -4.96
CA THR A 151 7.07 -16.92 -5.94
C THR A 151 8.40 -16.41 -5.41
#